data_AF-A0A9E5EVL2-F1
#
_entry.id   AF-A0A9E5EVL2-F1
#
_cell.length_a   1.000
_cell.length_b   1.000
_cell.length_c   1.000
_cell.angle_alpha   90.00
_cell.angle_beta   90.00
_cell.angle_gamma   90.00
#
_symmetry.space_group_name_H-M   'P 1'
#
loop_
_entity.id
_entity.type
_entity.pdbx_description
1 polymer ?
#
loop_
_entity_poly.entity_id
_entity_poly.type
_entity_poly.pdbx_seq_one_letter_code
_entity_poly.pdbx_strand_id
1 'polypeptide(L)'
;MATELKSPPEPRTSRSERAVEDQINRIEKQIRWIDVGTGVFGLLVMLFAYGLIVILLDRFLTLSSLARQFLFAGFAVSVGWWIYKRILTPLVQSVNPIYAALILEQAIPDAKNSLVNWVDLKNDRIPESVKLALGKRAAKDLKPHEDEEFVSSKQLFMIGTLAGGLFFALVILMVIFGKAPFFSMLGRTFTPFIETTIATRNTVAILTPEQGNITVAMGMPVDIVAKVTGKLPPAGSPESPRLMMRYHENEPWQTKFLGA
;
A
#
# COMPACT_ATOMS: atom_id res chain seq x y z
N MET A 1 8.16 20.43 64.27
CA MET A 1 6.73 20.52 63.90
C MET A 1 6.67 20.74 62.39
N ALA A 2 6.40 19.68 61.63
CA ALA A 2 6.22 19.74 60.19
C ALA A 2 4.72 19.60 59.91
N THR A 3 4.12 20.65 59.37
CA THR A 3 2.72 20.68 58.97
C THR A 3 2.58 19.86 57.69
N GLU A 4 2.04 18.64 57.78
CA GLU A 4 1.69 17.87 56.59
C GLU A 4 0.58 18.60 55.82
N LEU A 5 0.93 19.07 54.63
CA LEU A 5 -0.02 19.61 53.65
C LEU A 5 -0.87 18.45 53.14
N LYS A 6 -2.03 18.26 53.75
CA LYS A 6 -3.10 17.38 53.28
C LYS A 6 -3.42 17.70 51.83
N SER A 7 -3.05 16.80 50.92
CA SER A 7 -3.38 16.88 49.50
C SER A 7 -4.89 17.12 49.32
N PRO A 8 -5.33 17.99 48.38
CA PRO A 8 -6.74 18.24 48.14
C PRO A 8 -7.47 16.92 47.80
N PRO A 9 -8.68 16.68 48.32
CA PRO A 9 -9.45 15.50 47.96
C PRO A 9 -9.77 15.54 46.47
N GLU A 10 -9.49 14.44 45.75
CA GLU A 10 -9.91 14.29 44.36
C GLU A 10 -11.43 14.51 44.25
N PRO A 11 -11.90 15.30 43.27
CA PRO A 11 -13.33 15.53 43.06
C PRO A 11 -14.01 14.18 42.79
N ARG A 12 -15.04 13.86 43.57
CA ARG A 12 -15.79 12.60 43.45
C ARG A 12 -16.67 12.67 42.20
N THR A 13 -16.09 12.35 41.04
CA THR A 13 -16.83 12.16 39.79
C THR A 13 -17.98 11.19 40.03
N SER A 14 -19.21 11.60 39.74
CA SER A 14 -20.38 10.75 39.95
C SER A 14 -20.39 9.57 38.97
N ARG A 15 -21.05 8.46 39.35
CA ARG A 15 -21.17 7.27 38.48
C ARG A 15 -21.75 7.59 37.10
N SER A 16 -22.62 8.60 37.03
CA SER A 16 -23.22 9.11 35.79
C SER A 16 -22.20 9.80 34.88
N GLU A 17 -21.30 10.61 35.44
CA GLU A 17 -20.23 11.27 34.68
C GLU A 17 -19.22 10.26 34.14
N ARG A 18 -18.85 9.26 34.94
CA ARG A 18 -17.94 8.18 34.49
C ARG A 18 -18.51 7.39 33.31
N ALA A 19 -19.81 7.09 33.33
CA ALA A 19 -20.45 6.38 32.23
C ALA A 19 -20.43 7.19 30.91
N VAL A 20 -20.62 8.51 30.99
CA VAL A 20 -20.55 9.40 29.82
C VAL A 20 -19.11 9.50 29.30
N GLU A 21 -18.13 9.67 30.21
CA GLU A 21 -16.70 9.71 29.86
C GLU A 21 -16.24 8.40 29.20
N ASP A 22 -16.67 7.24 29.73
CA ASP A 22 -16.34 5.93 29.18
C ASP A 22 -16.90 5.74 27.76
N GLN A 23 -18.12 6.20 27.50
CA GLN A 23 -18.70 6.13 26.15
C GLN A 23 -17.99 7.07 25.17
N ILE A 24 -17.70 8.32 25.57
CA ILE A 24 -16.92 9.25 24.72
C ILE A 24 -15.56 8.65 24.39
N ASN A 25 -14.87 8.08 25.39
CA ASN A 25 -13.58 7.40 25.20
C ASN A 25 -13.68 6.19 24.25
N ARG A 26 -14.79 5.45 24.25
CA ARG A 26 -15.02 4.35 23.29
C ARG A 26 -15.18 4.87 21.87
N ILE A 27 -15.96 5.92 21.67
CA ILE A 27 -16.16 6.55 20.35
C ILE A 27 -14.85 7.15 19.82
N GLU A 28 -14.08 7.83 20.67
CA GLU A 28 -12.75 8.33 20.30
C GLU A 28 -11.81 7.22 19.83
N LYS A 29 -11.82 6.07 20.52
CA LYS A 29 -11.02 4.90 20.12
C LYS A 29 -11.53 4.31 18.80
N GLN A 30 -12.84 4.19 18.60
CA GLN A 30 -13.42 3.68 17.35
C GLN A 30 -13.05 4.58 16.16
N ILE A 31 -13.18 5.90 16.31
CA ILE A 31 -12.78 6.88 15.29
C ILE A 31 -11.29 6.70 14.96
N ARG A 32 -10.43 6.60 15.99
CA ARG A 32 -8.99 6.42 15.80
C ARG A 32 -8.66 5.12 15.05
N TRP A 33 -9.34 4.02 15.37
CA TRP A 33 -9.14 2.74 14.68
C TRP A 33 -9.60 2.78 13.22
N ILE A 34 -10.70 3.49 12.93
CA ILE A 34 -11.20 3.68 11.56
C ILE A 34 -10.23 4.55 10.75
N ASP A 35 -9.69 5.61 11.35
CA ASP A 35 -8.69 6.47 10.70
C ASP A 35 -7.38 5.72 10.43
N VAL A 36 -6.89 4.95 11.40
CA VAL A 36 -5.72 4.09 11.23
C VAL A 36 -5.97 3.03 10.16
N GLY A 37 -7.13 2.35 10.21
CA GLY A 37 -7.54 1.39 9.19
C GLY A 37 -7.56 2.01 7.80
N THR A 38 -8.15 3.20 7.67
CA THR A 38 -8.16 3.97 6.42
C THR A 38 -6.76 4.32 5.94
N GLY A 39 -5.86 4.70 6.87
CA GLY A 39 -4.45 4.94 6.58
C GLY A 39 -3.73 3.71 6.03
N VAL A 40 -3.93 2.55 6.67
CA VAL A 40 -3.34 1.26 6.26
C VAL A 40 -3.87 0.80 4.90
N PHE A 41 -5.18 0.86 4.67
CA PHE A 41 -5.75 0.54 3.36
C PHE A 41 -5.25 1.51 2.28
N GLY A 42 -5.06 2.80 2.60
CA GLY A 42 -4.43 3.75 1.71
C GLY A 42 -3.00 3.36 1.30
N LEU A 43 -2.21 2.80 2.22
CA LEU A 43 -0.87 2.28 1.92
C LEU A 43 -0.92 1.08 0.97
N LEU A 44 -1.89 0.17 1.14
CA LEU A 44 -2.10 -0.95 0.23
C LEU A 44 -2.47 -0.46 -1.18
N VAL A 45 -3.36 0.54 -1.29
CA VAL A 45 -3.69 1.17 -2.57
C VAL A 45 -2.44 1.72 -3.25
N MET A 46 -1.63 2.50 -2.52
CA MET A 46 -0.38 3.04 -3.07
C MET A 46 0.58 1.95 -3.53
N LEU A 47 0.75 0.90 -2.71
CA LEU A 47 1.63 -0.23 -3.02
C LEU A 47 1.19 -0.95 -4.30
N PHE A 48 -0.09 -1.28 -4.42
CA PHE A 48 -0.60 -1.98 -5.59
C PHE A 48 -0.61 -1.09 -6.83
N ALA A 49 -0.97 0.19 -6.70
CA ALA A 49 -0.92 1.14 -7.80
C ALA A 49 0.51 1.32 -8.32
N TYR A 50 1.49 1.48 -7.43
CA TYR A 50 2.90 1.54 -7.80
C TYR A 50 3.36 0.29 -8.53
N GLY A 51 3.10 -0.89 -7.97
CA GLY A 51 3.45 -2.16 -8.60
C GLY A 51 2.86 -2.31 -10.00
N LEU A 52 1.58 -1.98 -10.15
CA LEU A 52 0.86 -2.08 -11.42
C LEU A 52 1.42 -1.09 -12.46
N ILE A 53 1.65 0.17 -12.08
CA ILE A 53 2.22 1.20 -12.97
C ILE A 53 3.61 0.79 -13.45
N VAL A 54 4.50 0.35 -12.55
CA VAL A 54 5.87 -0.02 -12.92
C VAL A 54 5.89 -1.27 -13.80
N ILE A 55 5.07 -2.28 -13.50
CA ILE A 55 4.98 -3.50 -14.34
C ILE A 55 4.50 -3.14 -15.75
N LEU A 56 3.49 -2.28 -15.88
CA LEU A 56 3.01 -1.82 -17.18
C LEU A 56 4.08 -0.98 -17.90
N LEU A 57 4.74 -0.05 -17.22
CA LEU A 57 5.81 0.75 -17.82
C LEU A 57 6.98 -0.13 -18.28
N ASP A 58 7.37 -1.14 -17.50
CA ASP A 58 8.47 -2.04 -17.87
C ASP A 58 8.12 -2.90 -19.09
N ARG A 59 6.83 -3.22 -19.26
CA ARG A 59 6.30 -3.92 -20.44
C ARG A 59 6.38 -3.05 -21.70
N PHE A 60 6.03 -1.77 -21.62
CA PHE A 60 5.90 -0.90 -22.80
C PHE A 60 7.20 -0.16 -23.16
N LEU A 61 7.98 0.27 -22.18
CA LEU A 61 9.09 1.21 -22.40
C LEU A 61 10.48 0.64 -22.09
N THR A 62 10.59 -0.61 -21.62
CA THR A 62 11.84 -1.21 -21.15
C THR A 62 12.64 -0.24 -20.27
N LEU A 63 12.21 -0.08 -19.02
CA LEU A 63 12.75 0.96 -18.13
C LEU A 63 14.23 0.72 -17.83
N SER A 64 15.04 1.78 -17.96
CA SER A 64 16.43 1.80 -17.50
C SER A 64 16.52 1.68 -15.97
N SER A 65 17.67 1.24 -15.46
CA SER A 65 17.92 1.10 -14.02
C SER A 65 17.68 2.42 -13.26
N LEU A 66 18.16 3.54 -13.81
CA LEU A 66 17.98 4.87 -13.23
C LEU A 66 16.50 5.28 -13.15
N ALA A 67 15.71 5.05 -14.20
CA ALA A 67 14.29 5.40 -14.21
C ALA A 67 13.53 4.64 -13.09
N ARG A 68 13.89 3.39 -12.84
CA ARG A 68 13.29 2.59 -11.75
C ARG A 68 13.68 3.10 -10.37
N GLN A 69 14.94 3.50 -10.20
CA GLN A 69 15.40 4.10 -8.93
C GLN A 69 14.67 5.41 -8.63
N PHE A 70 14.45 6.27 -9.63
CA PHE A 70 13.63 7.48 -9.45
C PHE A 70 12.18 7.17 -9.11
N LEU A 71 11.56 6.21 -9.80
CA LEU A 71 10.19 5.78 -9.49
C LEU A 71 10.08 5.21 -8.07
N PHE A 72 11.04 4.40 -7.64
CA PHE A 72 11.10 3.85 -6.30
C PHE A 72 11.32 4.93 -5.24
N ALA A 73 12.22 5.89 -5.48
CA ALA A 73 12.45 7.01 -4.59
C ALA A 73 11.19 7.89 -4.45
N GLY A 74 10.52 8.20 -5.56
CA GLY A 74 9.25 8.93 -5.56
C GLY A 74 8.15 8.20 -4.79
N PHE A 75 8.07 6.87 -4.94
CA PHE A 75 7.17 6.03 -4.16
C PHE A 75 7.50 6.07 -2.66
N ALA A 76 8.77 5.91 -2.29
CA ALA A 76 9.21 5.94 -0.89
C ALA A 76 8.90 7.29 -0.22
N VAL A 77 9.13 8.41 -0.91
CA VAL A 77 8.77 9.75 -0.42
C VAL A 77 7.26 9.89 -0.25
N SER A 78 6.47 9.40 -1.22
CA SER A 78 5.00 9.45 -1.17
C SER A 78 4.45 8.64 0.01
N VAL A 79 4.98 7.44 0.23
CA VAL A 79 4.64 6.59 1.38
C VAL A 79 5.03 7.25 2.69
N GLY A 80 6.24 7.79 2.80
CA GLY A 80 6.71 8.48 4.00
C GLY A 80 5.83 9.69 4.34
N TRP A 81 5.51 10.52 3.35
CA TRP A 81 4.59 11.65 3.51
C TRP A 81 3.19 11.21 3.94
N TRP A 82 2.67 10.13 3.35
CA TRP A 82 1.35 9.59 3.71
C TRP A 82 1.32 9.10 5.15
N ILE A 83 2.31 8.30 5.57
CA ILE A 83 2.44 7.81 6.96
C ILE A 83 2.50 9.00 7.92
N TYR A 84 3.34 10.00 7.62
CA TYR A 84 3.48 11.20 8.45
C TYR A 84 2.13 11.92 8.66
N LYS A 85 1.39 12.16 7.57
CA LYS A 85 0.10 12.88 7.62
C LYS A 85 -1.06 12.06 8.18
N ARG A 86 -1.15 10.77 7.85
CA ARG A 86 -2.34 9.95 8.13
C ARG A 86 -2.22 9.05 9.34
N ILE A 87 -1.01 8.71 9.76
CA ILE A 87 -0.78 7.83 10.91
C ILE A 87 -0.12 8.62 12.03
N LEU A 88 0.99 9.31 11.74
CA LEU A 88 1.78 9.98 12.78
C LEU A 88 1.09 11.23 13.34
N THR A 89 0.55 12.08 12.49
CA THR A 89 -0.17 13.30 12.91
C THR A 89 -1.33 13.00 13.86
N PRO A 90 -2.28 12.09 13.55
CA PRO A 90 -3.39 11.77 14.46
C PRO A 90 -2.98 10.95 15.70
N LEU A 91 -1.82 10.29 15.69
CA LEU A 91 -1.30 9.64 16.91
C LEU A 91 -0.71 10.66 17.89
N VAL A 92 -0.07 11.71 17.38
CA VAL A 92 0.59 12.73 18.19
C VAL A 92 -0.38 13.84 18.61
N GLN A 93 -1.38 14.14 17.78
CA GLN A 93 -2.41 15.13 18.10
C GLN A 93 -3.59 14.45 18.80
N SER A 94 -3.85 14.82 20.05
CA SER A 94 -5.04 14.37 20.78
C SER A 94 -6.31 14.82 20.06
N VAL A 95 -7.23 13.88 19.80
CA VAL A 95 -8.57 14.19 19.29
C VAL A 95 -9.27 15.13 20.26
N ASN A 96 -9.87 16.21 19.76
CA ASN A 96 -10.59 17.15 20.60
C ASN A 96 -11.85 16.46 21.16
N PRO A 97 -12.02 16.33 22.48
CA PRO A 97 -13.17 15.64 23.08
C PRO A 97 -14.51 16.29 22.73
N ILE A 98 -14.52 17.58 22.38
CA ILE A 98 -15.71 18.30 21.88
C ILE A 98 -16.16 17.72 20.54
N TYR A 99 -15.22 17.32 19.68
CA TYR A 99 -15.55 16.72 18.38
C TYR A 99 -16.16 15.32 18.54
N ALA A 100 -15.67 14.53 19.50
CA ALA A 100 -16.25 13.23 19.82
C ALA A 100 -17.68 13.37 20.39
N ALA A 101 -17.90 14.36 21.26
CA ALA A 101 -19.23 14.68 21.75
C ALA A 101 -20.18 15.13 20.62
N LEU A 102 -19.69 15.93 19.67
CA LEU A 102 -20.48 16.38 18.52
C LEU A 102 -20.92 15.22 17.61
N ILE A 103 -20.02 14.28 17.30
CA ILE A 103 -20.36 13.10 16.49
C ILE A 103 -21.43 12.26 17.19
N LEU A 104 -21.27 12.01 18.49
CA LEU A 104 -22.23 11.23 19.28
C LEU A 104 -23.59 11.93 19.35
N GLU A 105 -23.59 13.26 19.46
CA GLU A 105 -24.83 14.03 19.52
C GLU A 105 -25.56 14.09 18.18
N GLN A 106 -24.84 14.19 17.05
CA GLN A 106 -25.44 14.12 15.73
C GLN A 106 -26.10 12.77 15.44
N ALA A 107 -25.62 11.71 16.09
CA ALA A 107 -26.18 10.39 15.95
C ALA A 107 -27.41 10.13 16.86
N ILE A 108 -27.61 10.95 17.90
CA ILE A 108 -28.73 10.83 18.85
C ILE A 108 -29.73 11.98 18.61
N PRO A 109 -30.91 11.72 17.99
CA PRO A 109 -31.85 12.78 17.60
C PRO A 109 -32.37 13.64 18.77
N ASP A 110 -32.39 13.10 19.98
CA ASP A 110 -32.97 13.75 21.17
C ASP A 110 -31.94 14.45 22.07
N ALA A 111 -30.65 14.39 21.74
CA ALA A 111 -29.59 14.83 22.65
C ALA A 111 -29.42 16.36 22.80
N LYS A 112 -30.12 17.22 22.04
CA LYS A 112 -30.29 18.69 22.24
C LYS A 112 -29.10 19.44 22.91
N ASN A 113 -27.88 19.30 22.41
CA ASN A 113 -26.67 19.95 22.93
C ASN A 113 -26.27 19.56 24.36
N SER A 114 -26.76 18.43 24.88
CA SER A 114 -26.49 17.99 26.25
C SER A 114 -25.08 17.41 26.42
N LEU A 115 -24.56 16.74 25.39
CA LEU A 115 -23.23 16.12 25.37
C LEU A 115 -22.13 17.13 25.13
N VAL A 116 -22.27 17.97 24.10
CA VAL A 116 -21.31 19.02 23.79
C VAL A 116 -21.19 20.01 24.95
N ASN A 117 -22.32 20.46 25.53
CA ASN A 117 -22.30 21.37 26.69
C ASN A 117 -21.65 20.73 27.93
N TRP A 118 -21.85 19.42 28.16
CA TRP A 118 -21.17 18.76 29.29
C TRP A 118 -19.65 18.71 29.10
N VAL A 119 -19.17 18.35 27.90
CA VAL A 119 -17.71 18.31 27.62
C VAL A 119 -17.07 19.69 27.68
N ASP A 120 -17.77 20.73 27.21
CA ASP A 120 -17.28 22.11 27.24
C ASP A 120 -17.21 22.63 28.69
N LEU A 121 -18.30 22.50 29.45
CA LEU A 121 -18.44 23.09 30.78
C LEU A 121 -17.85 22.26 31.93
N LYS A 122 -17.45 20.99 31.72
CA LYS A 122 -16.93 20.14 32.81
C LYS A 122 -15.65 20.70 33.44
N ASN A 123 -14.83 21.36 32.63
CA ASN A 123 -13.55 21.95 33.07
C ASN A 123 -13.70 23.39 33.57
N ASP A 124 -14.84 24.02 33.33
CA ASP A 124 -15.10 25.39 33.77
C ASP A 124 -15.39 25.48 35.26
N ARG A 125 -15.19 26.68 35.82
CA ARG A 125 -15.50 27.02 37.22
C ARG A 125 -17.00 27.26 37.42
N ILE A 126 -17.80 26.22 37.18
CA ILE A 126 -19.24 26.20 37.47
C ILE A 126 -19.54 25.40 38.75
N PRO A 127 -20.66 25.67 39.44
CA PRO A 127 -21.06 24.94 40.64
C PRO A 127 -21.18 23.43 40.42
N GLU A 128 -20.73 22.62 41.38
CA GLU A 128 -20.69 21.15 41.28
C GLU A 128 -22.09 20.52 41.08
N SER A 129 -23.13 21.14 41.65
CA SER A 129 -24.53 20.73 41.46
C SER A 129 -24.99 20.86 40.01
N VAL A 130 -24.52 21.89 39.30
CA VAL A 130 -24.82 22.13 37.89
C VAL A 130 -24.06 21.12 37.02
N LYS A 131 -22.80 20.83 37.33
CA LYS A 131 -22.01 19.77 36.67
C LYS A 131 -22.69 18.41 36.76
N LEU A 132 -23.16 18.04 37.96
CA LEU A 132 -23.86 16.78 38.20
C LEU A 132 -25.20 16.70 37.46
N ALA A 133 -25.93 17.81 37.34
CA ALA A 133 -27.19 17.86 36.60
C ALA A 133 -26.97 17.72 35.08
N LEU A 134 -25.95 18.40 34.54
CA LEU A 134 -25.51 18.25 33.14
C LEU A 134 -25.07 16.82 32.86
N GLY A 135 -24.24 16.22 33.72
CA GLY A 135 -23.76 14.84 33.56
C GLY A 135 -24.89 13.80 33.63
N LYS A 136 -25.87 13.98 34.54
CA LYS A 136 -27.04 13.10 34.60
C LYS A 136 -27.94 13.22 33.37
N ARG A 137 -28.08 14.41 32.81
CA ARG A 137 -28.86 14.65 31.59
C ARG A 137 -28.19 13.98 30.38
N ALA A 138 -26.90 14.24 30.17
CA ALA A 138 -26.13 13.60 29.11
C ALA A 138 -26.17 12.06 29.23
N ALA A 139 -26.01 11.51 30.44
CA ALA A 139 -26.09 10.05 30.67
C ALA A 139 -27.47 9.46 30.39
N LYS A 140 -28.54 10.22 30.62
CA LYS A 140 -29.92 9.79 30.35
C LYS A 140 -30.18 9.74 28.85
N ASP A 141 -29.68 10.73 28.12
CA ASP A 141 -29.85 10.84 26.66
C ASP A 141 -28.99 9.79 25.92
N LEU A 142 -27.88 9.34 26.53
CA LEU A 142 -26.98 8.30 25.98
C LEU A 142 -27.50 6.86 26.08
N LYS A 143 -28.11 6.53 27.23
CA LYS A 143 -28.51 5.15 27.58
C LYS A 143 -29.26 4.36 26.50
N PRO A 144 -30.18 4.97 25.73
CA PRO A 144 -30.94 4.23 24.72
C PRO A 144 -30.14 3.79 23.49
N HIS A 145 -28.95 4.37 23.26
CA HIS A 145 -28.21 4.21 22.00
C HIS A 145 -26.80 3.60 22.17
N GLU A 146 -26.47 3.05 23.34
CA GLU A 146 -25.13 2.55 23.68
C GLU A 146 -24.59 1.45 22.72
N ASP A 147 -25.48 0.75 22.00
CA ASP A 147 -25.15 -0.35 21.09
C ASP A 147 -25.09 0.05 19.59
N GLU A 148 -25.39 1.29 19.24
CA GLU A 148 -25.39 1.74 17.84
C GLU A 148 -23.99 2.13 17.35
N GLU A 149 -23.61 1.67 16.15
CA GLU A 149 -22.35 2.06 15.52
C GLU A 149 -22.50 3.44 14.87
N PHE A 150 -21.97 4.47 15.53
CA PHE A 150 -22.20 5.86 15.15
C PHE A 150 -21.24 6.41 14.09
N VAL A 151 -20.21 5.65 13.69
CA VAL A 151 -19.17 6.12 12.77
C VAL A 151 -19.34 5.48 11.40
N SER A 152 -19.57 6.31 10.38
CA SER A 152 -19.80 5.85 9.01
C SER A 152 -18.54 5.19 8.42
N SER A 153 -18.61 3.90 8.09
CA SER A 153 -17.52 3.11 7.49
C SER A 153 -17.38 3.29 5.97
N LYS A 154 -18.15 4.20 5.35
CA LYS A 154 -18.25 4.38 3.88
C LYS A 154 -16.88 4.63 3.23
N GLN A 155 -16.04 5.46 3.84
CA GLN A 155 -14.72 5.78 3.30
C GLN A 155 -13.76 4.58 3.37
N LEU A 156 -13.82 3.82 4.47
CA LEU A 156 -13.08 2.57 4.63
C LEU A 156 -13.50 1.55 3.57
N PHE A 157 -14.80 1.44 3.30
CA PHE A 157 -15.35 0.54 2.28
C PHE A 157 -14.90 0.94 0.87
N MET A 158 -14.93 2.24 0.54
CA MET A 158 -14.48 2.74 -0.76
C MET A 158 -12.99 2.48 -1.01
N ILE A 159 -12.13 2.78 -0.04
CA ILE A 159 -10.68 2.56 -0.16
C ILE A 159 -10.37 1.06 -0.16
N GLY A 160 -11.08 0.26 0.66
CA GLY A 160 -10.99 -1.20 0.64
C GLY A 160 -11.38 -1.79 -0.72
N THR A 161 -12.46 -1.28 -1.33
CA THR A 161 -12.91 -1.70 -2.67
C THR A 161 -11.88 -1.36 -3.73
N LEU A 162 -11.29 -0.15 -3.67
CA LEU A 162 -10.23 0.27 -4.57
C LEU A 162 -8.97 -0.60 -4.41
N ALA A 163 -8.54 -0.88 -3.18
CA ALA A 163 -7.42 -1.77 -2.89
C ALA A 163 -7.67 -3.19 -3.43
N GLY A 164 -8.87 -3.72 -3.21
CA GLY A 164 -9.31 -5.00 -3.76
C GLY A 164 -9.27 -5.01 -5.29
N GLY A 165 -9.80 -3.99 -5.94
CA GLY A 165 -9.76 -3.87 -7.41
C GLY A 165 -8.35 -3.84 -7.99
N LEU A 166 -7.44 -3.07 -7.37
CA LEU A 166 -6.03 -3.03 -7.75
C LEU A 166 -5.32 -4.38 -7.53
N PHE A 167 -5.61 -5.06 -6.41
CA PHE A 167 -5.10 -6.40 -6.15
C PHE A 167 -5.59 -7.40 -7.20
N PHE A 168 -6.88 -7.40 -7.52
CA PHE A 168 -7.44 -8.24 -8.58
C PHE A 168 -6.79 -7.97 -9.94
N ALA A 169 -6.53 -6.72 -10.28
CA ALA A 169 -5.82 -6.36 -11.51
C ALA A 169 -4.40 -6.97 -11.54
N LEU A 170 -3.66 -6.96 -10.43
CA LEU A 170 -2.36 -7.63 -10.32
C LEU A 170 -2.47 -9.15 -10.49
N VAL A 171 -3.50 -9.78 -9.91
CA VAL A 171 -3.75 -11.22 -10.07
C VAL A 171 -4.06 -11.57 -11.52
N ILE A 172 -4.89 -10.78 -12.21
CA ILE A 172 -5.17 -10.94 -13.64
C ILE A 172 -3.87 -10.84 -14.44
N LEU A 173 -3.02 -9.84 -14.14
CA LEU A 173 -1.70 -9.68 -14.75
C LEU A 173 -0.80 -10.91 -14.54
N MET A 174 -0.80 -11.48 -13.32
CA MET A 174 -0.07 -12.71 -13.00
C MET A 174 -0.55 -13.90 -13.83
N VAL A 175 -1.86 -14.03 -14.05
CA VAL A 175 -2.45 -15.11 -14.86
C VAL A 175 -2.09 -14.93 -16.33
N ILE A 176 -2.21 -13.71 -16.89
CA ILE A 176 -1.90 -13.44 -18.30
C ILE A 176 -0.41 -13.64 -18.59
N PHE A 177 0.48 -13.16 -17.72
CA PHE A 177 1.93 -13.25 -17.97
C PHE A 177 2.52 -14.59 -17.55
N GLY A 178 1.88 -15.28 -16.61
CA GLY A 178 2.42 -16.46 -15.95
C GLY A 178 3.21 -16.10 -14.70
N LYS A 179 3.27 -17.06 -13.76
CA LYS A 179 3.83 -16.86 -12.41
C LYS A 179 5.30 -16.40 -12.45
N ALA A 180 6.16 -17.11 -13.20
CA ALA A 180 7.60 -16.84 -13.24
C ALA A 180 7.96 -15.43 -13.75
N PRO A 181 7.48 -14.94 -14.91
CA PRO A 181 7.76 -13.58 -15.36
C PRO A 181 7.14 -12.52 -14.45
N PHE A 182 5.94 -12.74 -13.90
CA PHE A 182 5.31 -11.80 -12.99
C PHE A 182 6.15 -11.57 -11.73
N PHE A 183 6.59 -12.64 -11.05
CA PHE A 183 7.44 -12.51 -9.87
C PHE A 183 8.82 -11.93 -10.19
N SER A 184 9.37 -12.20 -11.38
CA SER A 184 10.61 -11.56 -11.84
C SER A 184 10.45 -10.04 -12.03
N MET A 185 9.33 -9.59 -12.62
CA MET A 185 9.02 -8.16 -12.73
C MET A 185 8.76 -7.52 -11.37
N LEU A 186 8.03 -8.20 -10.49
CA LEU A 186 7.73 -7.71 -9.13
C LEU A 186 9.02 -7.55 -8.32
N GLY A 187 9.91 -8.54 -8.37
CA GLY A 187 11.23 -8.48 -7.73
C GLY A 187 12.01 -7.25 -8.20
N ARG A 188 12.03 -7.00 -9.51
CA ARG A 188 12.70 -5.84 -10.11
C ARG A 188 12.10 -4.50 -9.71
N THR A 189 10.77 -4.44 -9.54
CA THR A 189 10.06 -3.23 -9.10
C THR A 189 10.46 -2.85 -7.68
N PHE A 190 10.60 -3.82 -6.78
CA PHE A 190 10.94 -3.56 -5.36
C PHE A 190 12.44 -3.63 -5.05
N THR A 191 13.26 -4.10 -5.98
CA THR A 191 14.73 -4.13 -5.85
C THR A 191 15.41 -3.46 -7.05
N PRO A 192 15.27 -2.13 -7.21
CA PRO A 192 15.76 -1.41 -8.39
C PRO A 192 17.30 -1.30 -8.45
N PHE A 193 18.01 -1.72 -7.41
CA PHE A 193 19.47 -1.62 -7.30
C PHE A 193 20.20 -2.84 -7.89
N ILE A 194 19.49 -3.91 -8.24
CA ILE A 194 20.06 -5.13 -8.79
C ILE A 194 19.61 -5.28 -10.25
N GLU A 195 20.56 -5.33 -11.18
CA GLU A 195 20.27 -5.64 -12.58
C GLU A 195 19.97 -7.13 -12.75
N THR A 196 18.70 -7.49 -12.57
CA THR A 196 18.22 -8.83 -12.92
C THR A 196 17.65 -8.81 -14.34
N THR A 197 17.95 -9.85 -15.13
CA THR A 197 17.34 -10.08 -16.44
C THR A 197 15.97 -10.71 -16.27
N ILE A 198 15.00 -10.37 -17.12
CA ILE A 198 13.66 -10.98 -17.09
C ILE A 198 13.80 -12.48 -17.41
N ALA A 199 13.25 -13.35 -16.56
CA ALA A 199 13.41 -14.81 -16.66
C ALA A 199 12.96 -15.42 -18.01
N THR A 200 12.13 -14.71 -18.78
CA THR A 200 11.62 -15.15 -20.08
C THR A 200 12.33 -14.52 -21.28
N ARG A 201 13.32 -13.64 -21.07
CA ARG A 201 14.07 -13.07 -22.20
C ARG A 201 15.12 -14.08 -22.65
N ASN A 202 14.83 -14.77 -23.75
CA ASN A 202 15.79 -15.64 -24.40
C ASN A 202 17.01 -14.80 -24.82
N THR A 203 18.16 -15.07 -24.20
CA THR A 203 19.42 -14.43 -24.56
C THR A 203 20.22 -15.43 -25.38
N VAL A 204 20.58 -15.04 -26.60
CA VAL A 204 21.41 -15.85 -27.50
C VAL A 204 22.81 -15.25 -27.47
N ALA A 205 23.78 -15.98 -26.94
CA ALA A 205 25.19 -15.63 -27.01
C ALA A 205 25.90 -16.61 -27.94
N ILE A 206 26.56 -16.11 -28.97
CA ILE A 206 27.44 -16.92 -29.81
C ILE A 206 28.73 -17.11 -29.03
N LEU A 207 29.06 -18.36 -28.66
CA LEU A 207 30.28 -18.71 -27.96
C LEU A 207 31.44 -18.93 -28.94
N THR A 208 31.14 -19.46 -30.12
CA THR A 208 32.12 -19.68 -31.19
C THR A 208 31.48 -19.36 -32.55
N PRO A 209 32.08 -18.48 -33.38
CA PRO A 209 33.22 -17.60 -33.13
C PRO A 209 32.86 -16.40 -32.22
N GLU A 210 33.79 -15.94 -31.37
CA GLU A 210 33.56 -14.89 -30.36
C GLU A 210 33.06 -13.56 -30.93
N GLN A 211 33.35 -13.26 -32.20
CA GLN A 211 32.96 -12.02 -32.89
C GLN A 211 31.84 -12.23 -33.93
N GLY A 212 31.26 -13.42 -34.02
CA GLY A 212 30.25 -13.76 -35.02
C GLY A 212 30.77 -13.93 -36.46
N ASN A 213 32.03 -13.57 -36.72
CA ASN A 213 32.72 -13.76 -37.99
C ASN A 213 33.94 -14.67 -37.80
N ILE A 214 34.22 -15.53 -38.79
CA ILE A 214 35.43 -16.37 -38.82
C ILE A 214 35.90 -16.53 -40.27
N THR A 215 37.21 -16.51 -40.48
CA THR A 215 37.82 -16.83 -41.77
C THR A 215 38.45 -18.22 -41.68
N VAL A 216 37.98 -19.14 -42.51
CA VAL A 216 38.49 -20.52 -42.57
C VAL A 216 38.89 -20.87 -44.00
N ALA A 217 39.85 -21.79 -44.15
CA ALA A 217 40.21 -22.33 -45.45
C ALA A 217 39.04 -23.15 -46.03
N MET A 218 38.85 -23.09 -47.35
CA MET A 218 37.80 -23.88 -48.01
C MET A 218 37.95 -25.37 -47.69
N GLY A 219 36.83 -26.01 -47.37
CA GLY A 219 36.78 -27.44 -47.05
C GLY A 219 37.03 -27.78 -45.58
N MET A 220 37.39 -26.81 -44.73
CA MET A 220 37.51 -27.02 -43.28
C MET A 220 36.14 -26.91 -42.59
N PRO A 221 35.77 -27.85 -41.71
CA PRO A 221 34.54 -27.74 -40.91
C PRO A 221 34.63 -26.58 -39.91
N VAL A 222 33.49 -25.92 -39.65
CA VAL A 222 33.36 -24.83 -38.66
C VAL A 222 32.35 -25.21 -37.60
N ASP A 223 32.78 -25.26 -36.35
CA ASP A 223 31.90 -25.48 -35.21
C ASP A 223 31.33 -24.14 -34.74
N ILE A 224 30.00 -24.03 -34.80
CA ILE A 224 29.25 -22.85 -34.33
C ILE A 224 28.52 -23.25 -33.07
N VAL A 225 28.91 -22.67 -31.95
CA VAL A 225 28.31 -22.94 -30.64
C VAL A 225 27.58 -21.69 -30.19
N ALA A 226 26.26 -21.81 -29.98
CA ALA A 226 25.43 -20.75 -29.43
C ALA A 226 24.84 -21.20 -28.09
N LYS A 227 25.04 -20.39 -27.04
CA LYS A 227 24.37 -20.57 -25.75
C LYS A 227 23.06 -19.80 -25.77
N VAL A 228 21.95 -20.53 -25.79
CA VAL A 228 20.62 -19.96 -25.63
C VAL A 228 20.21 -20.13 -24.17
N THR A 229 20.01 -19.02 -23.46
CA THR A 229 19.55 -19.03 -22.06
C THR A 229 18.10 -18.58 -22.01
N GLY A 230 17.21 -19.36 -21.39
CA GLY A 230 15.78 -19.04 -21.27
C GLY A 230 14.85 -20.20 -21.63
N LYS A 231 13.60 -19.90 -21.96
CA LYS A 231 12.63 -20.91 -22.41
C LYS A 231 12.80 -21.14 -23.90
N LEU A 232 13.43 -22.25 -24.28
CA LEU A 232 13.59 -22.63 -25.68
C LEU A 232 12.21 -22.94 -26.28
N PRO A 233 11.78 -22.23 -27.34
CA PRO A 233 10.58 -22.58 -28.05
C PRO A 233 10.75 -23.92 -28.79
N PRO A 234 9.66 -24.64 -29.12
CA PRO A 234 9.73 -25.94 -29.77
C PRO A 234 10.49 -25.88 -31.10
N ALA A 235 11.25 -26.93 -31.43
CA ALA A 235 11.97 -27.04 -32.70
C ALA A 235 11.00 -26.88 -33.89
N GLY A 236 11.36 -26.02 -34.85
CA GLY A 236 10.53 -25.72 -36.03
C GLY A 236 9.41 -24.70 -35.81
N SER A 237 9.23 -24.15 -34.61
CA SER A 237 8.30 -23.03 -34.39
C SER A 237 8.83 -21.73 -35.03
N PRO A 238 7.96 -20.76 -35.40
CA PRO A 238 8.40 -19.47 -35.93
C PRO A 238 9.36 -18.71 -35.00
N GLU A 239 9.23 -18.94 -33.70
CA GLU A 239 10.03 -18.34 -32.62
C GLU A 239 11.33 -19.13 -32.30
N SER A 240 11.56 -20.26 -32.97
CA SER A 240 12.78 -21.04 -32.79
C SER A 240 14.04 -20.23 -33.20
N PRO A 241 15.13 -20.33 -32.41
CA PRO A 241 16.37 -19.65 -32.76
C PRO A 241 16.88 -20.16 -34.11
N ARG A 242 17.26 -19.22 -34.98
CA ARG A 242 17.79 -19.51 -36.32
C ARG A 242 19.22 -19.01 -36.39
N LEU A 243 20.10 -19.85 -36.88
CA LEU A 243 21.44 -19.48 -37.27
C LEU A 243 21.37 -18.82 -38.64
N MET A 244 21.79 -17.56 -38.72
CA MET A 244 21.97 -16.83 -39.97
C MET A 244 23.46 -16.81 -40.31
N MET A 245 23.82 -17.30 -41.49
CA MET A 245 25.21 -17.33 -41.97
C MET A 245 25.29 -16.86 -43.43
N ARG A 246 26.41 -16.24 -43.79
CA ARG A 246 26.75 -15.85 -45.17
C ARG A 246 28.25 -16.03 -45.35
N TYR A 247 28.70 -16.44 -46.55
CA TYR A 247 30.14 -16.60 -46.81
C TYR A 247 30.80 -15.26 -47.15
N HIS A 248 30.09 -14.42 -47.91
CA HIS A 248 30.54 -13.07 -48.26
C HIS A 248 29.49 -12.02 -47.89
N GLU A 249 29.91 -10.77 -47.69
CA GLU A 249 28.99 -9.68 -47.32
C GLU A 249 27.93 -9.41 -48.39
N ASN A 250 28.24 -9.73 -49.65
CA ASN A 250 27.39 -9.51 -50.81
C ASN A 250 26.41 -10.67 -51.08
N GLU A 251 26.47 -11.74 -50.28
CA GLU A 251 25.58 -12.89 -50.43
C GLU A 251 24.35 -12.79 -49.54
N PRO A 252 23.20 -13.36 -49.96
CA PRO A 252 22.02 -13.44 -49.12
C PRO A 252 22.27 -14.34 -47.90
N TRP A 253 21.69 -13.97 -46.77
CA TRP A 253 21.74 -14.77 -45.55
C TRP A 253 21.11 -16.14 -45.76
N GLN A 254 21.86 -17.20 -45.46
CA GLN A 254 21.35 -18.54 -45.32
C GLN A 254 20.86 -18.74 -43.89
N THR A 255 19.67 -19.33 -43.73
CA THR A 255 19.08 -19.58 -42.42
C THR A 255 19.00 -21.07 -42.15
N LYS A 256 19.40 -21.48 -40.95
CA LYS A 256 19.32 -22.86 -40.48
C LYS A 256 18.74 -22.89 -39.07
N PHE A 257 17.84 -23.82 -38.78
CA PHE A 257 17.28 -23.97 -37.44
C PHE A 257 18.35 -24.49 -36.46
N LEU A 258 18.45 -23.86 -35.28
CA LEU A 258 19.25 -24.37 -34.17
C LEU A 258 18.38 -25.37 -33.40
N GLY A 259 18.48 -26.64 -33.77
CA GLY A 259 17.65 -27.70 -33.21
C GLY A 259 17.45 -28.85 -34.20
N ALA A 260 18.53 -29.60 -34.43
CA ALA A 260 18.52 -30.98 -34.90
C ALA A 260 19.67 -31.71 -34.19
#